data_AF-A0A935I980-F1
#
_entry.id   AF-A0A935I980-F1
#
_cell.length_a   1.000
_cell.length_b   1.000
_cell.length_c   1.000
_cell.angle_alpha   90.00
_cell.angle_beta   90.00
_cell.angle_gamma   90.00
#
_symmetry.space_group_name_H-M   'P 1'
#
loop_
_entity.id
_entity.type
_entity.pdbx_description
1 polymer ?
#
loop_
_entity_poly.entity_id
_entity_poly.type
_entity_poly.pdbx_seq_one_letter_code
_entity_poly.pdbx_strand_id
1 'polypeptide(L)'
;MKKVYLSILVCSIAYFLACKEDVTELTIDSNLESAIIKHSKTGSLSDYIMPSSIDYKSLPNQDPNNPVTAEKVALGKLLFFETGLAQDAKKSVSLNTYSCSSCHVPEKNFTAGRFQGIADGGVGFGHLGEGRSKNVSYQGSEVDAQGARPLPTINLTYVRNALWSGAFGARGMNIGTESAWGIVDSLTSINAKGFEGLESNNTRALFVHRQVINKDLMTKLGLKDKFDSAFPDVPESERYVPQMASNAIAAYFRTILTNEAPFQEWLKGNKKAMTLQQKRGAELFFGKAACINCHNSPSFNNQRFAAVGVKNLFQSGHEVFRTDVNDARNKGRGGFTLRDEDLYKFKVPQLYNLKGIGFYFHGASKNSLREVIEYFNEAKGENPDVPTERLDPQFKPLNLTSTEIDDLLEFLENGLYDDNLVRYKPYFTQSGFCFPNNDPQSKKDMGCK
;
A
#
# COMPACT_ATOMS: atom_id res chain seq x y z
N MET A 1 62.42 12.43 -17.73
CA MET A 1 62.32 11.70 -16.44
C MET A 1 61.30 12.30 -15.47
N LYS A 2 61.31 13.60 -15.11
CA LYS A 2 60.33 14.19 -14.16
C LYS A 2 58.84 14.01 -14.49
N LYS A 3 58.43 14.02 -15.77
CA LYS A 3 57.02 13.80 -16.17
C LYS A 3 56.53 12.35 -15.95
N VAL A 4 57.41 11.36 -16.02
CA VAL A 4 57.06 9.94 -15.84
C VAL A 4 56.82 9.61 -14.37
N TYR A 5 57.62 10.18 -13.45
CA TYR A 5 57.44 10.00 -12.01
C TYR A 5 56.14 10.63 -11.49
N LEU A 6 55.70 11.76 -12.06
CA LEU A 6 54.43 12.39 -11.69
C LEU A 6 53.22 11.55 -12.14
N SER A 7 53.27 10.99 -13.35
CA SER A 7 52.22 10.08 -13.84
C SER A 7 52.15 8.77 -13.04
N ILE A 8 53.30 8.19 -12.65
CA ILE A 8 53.32 6.99 -11.80
C ILE A 8 52.77 7.30 -10.41
N LEU A 9 53.15 8.43 -9.80
CA LEU A 9 52.63 8.83 -8.47
C LEU A 9 51.11 9.07 -8.48
N VAL A 10 50.58 9.71 -9.53
CA VAL A 10 49.13 9.94 -9.69
C VAL A 10 48.39 8.61 -9.90
N CYS A 11 48.93 7.70 -10.72
CA CYS A 11 48.36 6.35 -10.88
C CYS A 11 48.40 5.54 -9.58
N SER A 12 49.47 5.64 -8.78
CA SER A 12 49.57 4.96 -7.48
C SER A 12 48.55 5.51 -6.47
N ILE A 13 48.40 6.83 -6.38
CA ILE A 13 47.42 7.46 -5.48
C ILE A 13 45.98 7.08 -5.88
N ALA A 14 45.67 7.09 -7.18
CA ALA A 14 44.38 6.63 -7.68
C ALA A 14 44.13 5.15 -7.36
N TYR A 15 45.16 4.29 -7.47
CA TYR A 15 45.07 2.87 -7.12
C TYR A 15 44.81 2.65 -5.61
N PHE A 16 45.52 3.38 -4.73
CA PHE A 16 45.32 3.26 -3.28
C PHE A 16 43.96 3.80 -2.81
N LEU A 17 43.44 4.86 -3.46
CA LEU A 17 42.09 5.37 -3.17
C LEU A 17 41.01 4.37 -3.61
N ALA A 18 41.16 3.78 -4.81
CA ALA A 18 40.25 2.74 -5.31
C ALA A 18 40.24 1.50 -4.39
N CYS A 19 41.41 1.03 -3.96
CA CYS A 19 41.49 -0.10 -3.01
C CYS A 19 40.81 0.19 -1.66
N LYS A 20 40.79 1.44 -1.20
CA LYS A 20 40.12 1.80 0.07
C LYS A 20 38.60 1.82 -0.09
N GLU A 21 38.10 2.31 -1.22
CA GLU A 21 36.66 2.26 -1.53
C GLU A 21 36.16 0.83 -1.67
N ASP A 22 36.88 -0.03 -2.40
CA ASP A 22 36.53 -1.46 -2.58
C ASP A 22 36.46 -2.21 -1.23
N VAL A 23 37.42 -2.00 -0.33
CA VAL A 23 37.39 -2.61 1.01
C VAL A 23 36.22 -2.07 1.84
N THR A 24 35.93 -0.77 1.76
CA THR A 24 34.81 -0.16 2.48
C THR A 24 33.47 -0.73 1.99
N GLU A 25 33.29 -0.86 0.67
CA GLU A 25 32.10 -1.46 0.06
C GLU A 25 31.91 -2.93 0.45
N LEU A 26 32.96 -3.74 0.39
CA LEU A 26 32.89 -5.15 0.81
C LEU A 26 32.54 -5.30 2.29
N THR A 27 33.06 -4.42 3.16
CA THR A 27 32.75 -4.47 4.59
C THR A 27 31.30 -4.09 4.88
N ILE A 28 30.74 -3.06 4.23
CA ILE A 28 29.35 -2.64 4.48
C ILE A 28 28.35 -3.68 3.95
N ASP A 29 28.63 -4.32 2.81
CA ASP A 29 27.77 -5.38 2.29
C ASP A 29 27.72 -6.58 3.27
N SER A 30 28.88 -7.03 3.76
CA SER A 30 28.96 -8.13 4.73
C SER A 30 28.26 -7.80 6.07
N ASN A 31 28.38 -6.56 6.54
CA ASN A 31 27.73 -6.11 7.76
C ASN A 31 26.21 -6.04 7.60
N LEU A 32 25.73 -5.50 6.48
CA LEU A 32 24.31 -5.41 6.17
C LEU A 32 23.69 -6.80 6.03
N GLU A 33 24.36 -7.74 5.33
CA GLU A 33 23.90 -9.14 5.25
C GLU A 33 23.75 -9.76 6.64
N SER A 34 24.75 -9.58 7.51
CA SER A 34 24.73 -10.08 8.87
C SER A 34 23.58 -9.47 9.70
N ALA A 35 23.33 -8.16 9.54
CA ALA A 35 22.23 -7.48 10.20
C ALA A 35 20.85 -7.99 9.74
N ILE A 36 20.69 -8.28 8.46
CA ILE A 36 19.45 -8.86 7.90
C ILE A 36 19.27 -10.30 8.36
N ILE A 37 20.31 -11.13 8.27
CA ILE A 37 20.27 -12.54 8.69
C ILE A 37 19.91 -12.68 10.17
N LYS A 38 20.38 -11.77 11.03
CA LYS A 38 20.02 -11.73 12.45
C LYS A 38 18.51 -11.57 12.69
N HIS A 39 17.79 -10.91 11.79
CA HIS A 39 16.34 -10.68 11.88
C HIS A 39 15.52 -11.65 11.03
N SER A 40 16.18 -12.41 10.15
CA SER A 40 15.59 -13.46 9.33
C SER A 40 15.06 -14.61 10.20
N LYS A 41 13.95 -15.22 9.79
CA LYS A 41 13.37 -16.38 10.47
C LYS A 41 14.13 -17.66 10.16
N THR A 42 14.70 -17.75 8.96
CA THR A 42 15.44 -18.92 8.47
C THR A 42 16.95 -18.74 8.55
N GLY A 43 17.44 -17.58 8.99
CA GLY A 43 18.86 -17.23 8.96
C GLY A 43 19.38 -16.98 7.55
N SER A 44 18.50 -16.58 6.62
CA SER A 44 18.81 -16.34 5.21
C SER A 44 18.22 -15.02 4.72
N LEU A 45 18.89 -14.39 3.75
CA LEU A 45 18.38 -13.20 3.03
C LEU A 45 17.09 -13.51 2.26
N SER A 46 16.85 -14.78 1.89
CA SER A 46 15.66 -15.21 1.15
C SER A 46 14.35 -14.85 1.83
N ASP A 47 14.35 -14.69 3.16
CA ASP A 47 13.18 -14.27 3.93
C ASP A 47 12.71 -12.85 3.61
N TYR A 48 13.51 -12.06 2.88
CA TYR A 48 13.18 -10.70 2.45
C TYR A 48 13.11 -10.55 0.92
N ILE A 49 13.39 -11.61 0.16
CA ILE A 49 13.29 -11.59 -1.30
C ILE A 49 11.83 -11.78 -1.70
N MET A 50 11.30 -10.84 -2.47
CA MET A 50 9.97 -10.95 -3.07
C MET A 50 10.02 -11.89 -4.29
N PRO A 51 8.99 -12.73 -4.48
CA PRO A 51 8.91 -13.58 -5.67
C PRO A 51 8.69 -12.76 -6.94
N SER A 52 8.78 -13.43 -8.09
CA SER A 52 8.31 -12.85 -9.35
C SER A 52 6.79 -12.64 -9.31
N SER A 53 6.32 -11.50 -9.84
CA SER A 53 4.88 -11.18 -9.90
C SER A 53 4.07 -12.09 -10.82
N ILE A 54 4.75 -12.83 -11.70
CA ILE A 54 4.15 -13.82 -12.61
C ILE A 54 4.30 -15.27 -12.11
N ASP A 55 5.06 -15.50 -11.03
CA ASP A 55 5.12 -16.81 -10.37
C ASP A 55 4.02 -16.92 -9.32
N TYR A 56 2.80 -17.16 -9.80
CA TYR A 56 1.62 -17.18 -8.94
C TYR A 56 1.68 -18.23 -7.84
N LYS A 57 2.43 -19.32 -8.01
CA LYS A 57 2.54 -20.38 -6.99
C LYS A 57 3.34 -19.92 -5.78
N SER A 58 4.31 -19.03 -5.99
CA SER A 58 5.18 -18.52 -4.94
C SER A 58 4.61 -17.29 -4.20
N LEU A 59 3.47 -16.76 -4.64
CA LEU A 59 2.80 -15.64 -3.95
C LEU A 59 2.25 -16.11 -2.59
N PRO A 60 2.65 -15.49 -1.47
CA PRO A 60 2.23 -15.91 -0.13
C PRO A 60 0.82 -15.46 0.23
N ASN A 61 0.24 -16.07 1.27
CA ASN A 61 -1.09 -15.74 1.82
C ASN A 61 -2.22 -15.69 0.76
N GLN A 62 -2.16 -16.60 -0.21
CA GLN A 62 -3.31 -16.87 -1.07
C GLN A 62 -4.46 -17.43 -0.23
N ASP A 63 -5.68 -17.01 -0.55
CA ASP A 63 -6.83 -17.65 0.05
C ASP A 63 -6.98 -19.07 -0.53
N PRO A 64 -7.12 -20.11 0.30
CA PRO A 64 -7.25 -21.49 -0.18
C PRO A 64 -8.42 -21.71 -1.15
N ASN A 65 -9.50 -20.92 -1.01
CA ASN A 65 -10.68 -21.00 -1.87
C ASN A 65 -10.59 -20.06 -3.08
N ASN A 66 -9.52 -19.27 -3.20
CA ASN A 66 -9.26 -18.39 -4.33
C ASN A 66 -7.78 -18.43 -4.75
N PRO A 67 -7.30 -19.58 -5.29
CA PRO A 67 -5.96 -19.65 -5.84
C PRO A 67 -5.79 -18.65 -7.00
N VAL A 68 -4.61 -18.05 -7.09
CA VAL A 68 -4.27 -17.06 -8.11
C VAL A 68 -4.03 -17.76 -9.45
N THR A 69 -4.70 -17.29 -10.50
CA THR A 69 -4.52 -17.74 -11.89
C THR A 69 -4.33 -16.55 -12.81
N ALA A 70 -3.77 -16.77 -14.01
CA ALA A 70 -3.56 -15.71 -14.99
C ALA A 70 -4.88 -15.02 -15.38
N GLU A 71 -5.95 -15.80 -15.52
CA GLU A 71 -7.27 -15.34 -15.93
C GLU A 71 -7.91 -14.46 -14.85
N LYS A 72 -7.79 -14.86 -13.57
CA LYS A 72 -8.26 -14.05 -12.44
C LYS A 72 -7.46 -12.76 -12.30
N VAL A 73 -6.14 -12.81 -12.49
CA VAL A 73 -5.28 -11.62 -12.47
C VAL A 73 -5.67 -10.66 -13.61
N ALA A 74 -5.86 -11.18 -14.82
CA ALA A 74 -6.27 -10.38 -15.98
C ALA A 74 -7.64 -9.73 -15.77
N LEU A 75 -8.62 -10.48 -15.28
CA LEU A 75 -9.94 -9.94 -14.95
C LEU A 75 -9.87 -8.91 -13.81
N GLY A 76 -9.16 -9.21 -12.73
CA GLY A 76 -9.00 -8.31 -11.59
C GLY A 76 -8.34 -7.00 -11.95
N LYS A 77 -7.32 -7.05 -12.82
CA LYS A 77 -6.67 -5.87 -13.39
C LYS A 77 -7.71 -5.01 -14.12
N LEU A 78 -8.50 -5.57 -15.04
CA LEU A 78 -9.52 -4.81 -15.76
C LEU A 78 -10.55 -4.18 -14.80
N LEU A 79 -11.10 -4.96 -13.86
CA LEU A 79 -12.11 -4.47 -12.91
C LEU A 79 -11.60 -3.32 -12.04
N PHE A 80 -10.34 -3.36 -11.61
CA PHE A 80 -9.74 -2.31 -10.77
C PHE A 80 -9.71 -0.92 -11.46
N PHE A 81 -9.57 -0.90 -12.79
CA PHE A 81 -9.51 0.34 -13.59
C PHE A 81 -10.85 0.68 -14.27
N GLU A 82 -11.83 -0.21 -14.26
CA GLU A 82 -13.08 -0.07 -15.03
C GLU A 82 -14.02 0.96 -14.41
N THR A 83 -14.09 2.15 -14.99
CA THR A 83 -14.99 3.22 -14.54
C THR A 83 -16.46 2.91 -14.87
N GLY A 84 -16.73 2.05 -15.85
CA GLY A 84 -18.07 1.57 -16.18
C GLY A 84 -18.77 0.78 -15.06
N LEU A 85 -18.06 0.40 -13.99
CA LEU A 85 -18.67 -0.25 -12.82
C LEU A 85 -19.45 0.72 -11.93
N ALA A 86 -19.20 2.03 -12.02
CA ALA A 86 -19.87 3.06 -11.22
C ALA A 86 -21.33 3.27 -11.65
N GLN A 87 -22.20 2.29 -11.38
CA GLN A 87 -23.61 2.30 -11.78
C GLN A 87 -24.60 2.60 -10.63
N ASP A 88 -24.15 2.56 -9.38
CA ASP A 88 -25.01 2.84 -8.20
C ASP A 88 -24.68 4.22 -7.57
N ALA A 89 -24.17 5.14 -8.38
CA ALA A 89 -23.82 6.48 -7.94
C ALA A 89 -25.05 7.23 -7.37
N LYS A 90 -24.86 8.01 -6.30
CA LYS A 90 -25.92 8.78 -5.64
C LYS A 90 -26.60 9.79 -6.55
N LYS A 91 -25.85 10.34 -7.51
CA LYS A 91 -26.35 11.27 -8.52
C LYS A 91 -25.85 10.82 -9.88
N SER A 92 -26.69 11.02 -10.88
CA SER A 92 -26.43 10.59 -12.26
C SER A 92 -25.14 11.16 -12.85
N VAL A 93 -24.70 12.34 -12.39
CA VAL A 93 -23.44 12.98 -12.84
C VAL A 93 -22.19 12.15 -12.55
N SER A 94 -22.25 11.22 -11.58
CA SER A 94 -21.12 10.35 -11.23
C SER A 94 -21.25 8.93 -11.80
N LEU A 95 -22.25 8.65 -12.62
CA LEU A 95 -22.35 7.36 -13.30
C LEU A 95 -21.20 7.19 -14.31
N ASN A 96 -20.56 6.03 -14.28
CA ASN A 96 -19.40 5.68 -15.10
C ASN A 96 -18.16 6.55 -14.88
N THR A 97 -18.00 7.29 -13.76
CA THR A 97 -16.93 8.31 -13.64
C THR A 97 -15.72 7.92 -12.80
N TYR A 98 -15.76 6.82 -12.07
CA TYR A 98 -14.71 6.45 -11.11
C TYR A 98 -14.52 4.95 -11.01
N SER A 99 -13.33 4.53 -10.57
CA SER A 99 -12.90 3.15 -10.38
C SER A 99 -12.07 3.02 -9.10
N CYS A 100 -11.54 1.84 -8.77
CA CYS A 100 -10.59 1.71 -7.66
C CYS A 100 -9.34 2.57 -7.90
N SER A 101 -8.90 2.66 -9.16
CA SER A 101 -7.74 3.45 -9.56
C SER A 101 -7.90 4.97 -9.39
N SER A 102 -9.12 5.48 -9.15
CA SER A 102 -9.32 6.90 -8.80
C SER A 102 -8.64 7.30 -7.49
N CYS A 103 -8.46 6.36 -6.56
CA CYS A 103 -7.78 6.57 -5.28
C CYS A 103 -6.47 5.77 -5.15
N HIS A 104 -6.17 4.92 -6.13
CA HIS A 104 -5.02 4.02 -6.11
C HIS A 104 -4.30 4.11 -7.46
N VAL A 105 -3.63 5.24 -7.68
CA VAL A 105 -3.09 5.65 -8.97
C VAL A 105 -1.72 5.00 -9.18
N PRO A 106 -1.49 4.18 -10.22
CA PRO A 106 -0.20 3.53 -10.45
C PRO A 106 0.97 4.51 -10.56
N GLU A 107 0.79 5.62 -11.27
CA GLU A 107 1.77 6.71 -11.43
C GLU A 107 2.07 7.42 -10.11
N LYS A 108 1.22 7.24 -9.10
CA LYS A 108 1.41 7.73 -7.72
C LYS A 108 1.62 6.56 -6.75
N ASN A 109 2.37 5.55 -7.17
CA ASN A 109 2.74 4.39 -6.35
C ASN A 109 1.53 3.63 -5.78
N PHE A 110 0.43 3.54 -6.54
CA PHE A 110 -0.84 2.94 -6.09
C PHE A 110 -1.45 3.60 -4.84
N THR A 111 -1.15 4.88 -4.63
CA THR A 111 -1.73 5.73 -3.58
C THR A 111 -2.66 6.79 -4.17
N ALA A 112 -3.41 7.47 -3.29
CA ALA A 112 -4.19 8.64 -3.71
C ALA A 112 -3.26 9.87 -3.76
N GLY A 113 -3.42 10.71 -4.78
CA GLY A 113 -2.75 12.01 -4.91
C GLY A 113 -3.19 13.07 -3.89
N ARG A 114 -4.12 12.73 -2.98
CA ARG A 114 -4.68 13.61 -1.95
C ARG A 114 -4.64 12.95 -0.57
N PHE A 115 -4.80 13.78 0.47
CA PHE A 115 -4.92 13.36 1.87
C PHE A 115 -6.10 12.40 2.10
N GLN A 116 -7.17 12.53 1.32
CA GLN A 116 -8.36 11.68 1.33
C GLN A 116 -8.74 11.27 -0.11
N GLY A 117 -9.09 10.00 -0.32
CA GLY A 117 -9.63 9.55 -1.60
C GLY A 117 -11.13 9.87 -1.73
N ILE A 118 -11.56 10.19 -2.95
CA ILE A 118 -12.97 10.49 -3.27
C ILE A 118 -13.36 9.72 -4.53
N ALA A 119 -14.32 8.81 -4.39
CA ALA A 119 -14.89 8.03 -5.49
C ALA A 119 -16.19 8.69 -5.98
N ASP A 120 -17.36 8.19 -5.56
CA ASP A 120 -18.66 8.79 -5.92
C ASP A 120 -18.82 10.18 -5.31
N GLY A 121 -19.25 11.14 -6.13
CA GLY A 121 -19.32 12.55 -5.77
C GLY A 121 -18.01 13.30 -5.93
N GLY A 122 -16.97 12.67 -6.51
CA GLY A 122 -15.75 13.36 -6.93
C GLY A 122 -15.83 13.92 -8.35
N VAL A 123 -15.07 14.97 -8.63
CA VAL A 123 -14.88 15.56 -9.97
C VAL A 123 -13.43 16.02 -10.16
N GLY A 124 -12.94 15.97 -11.40
CA GLY A 124 -11.56 16.30 -11.74
C GLY A 124 -10.56 15.22 -11.30
N PHE A 125 -9.32 15.36 -11.75
CA PHE A 125 -8.24 14.44 -11.41
C PHE A 125 -6.90 15.18 -11.22
N GLY A 126 -6.65 16.24 -11.99
CA GLY A 126 -5.31 16.81 -12.11
C GLY A 126 -4.37 15.84 -12.84
N HIS A 127 -3.10 15.80 -12.44
CA HIS A 127 -2.10 14.95 -13.08
C HIS A 127 -1.99 13.55 -12.43
N LEU A 128 -1.99 13.49 -11.09
CA LEU A 128 -1.78 12.28 -10.29
C LEU A 128 -2.88 12.06 -9.24
N GLY A 129 -4.04 12.68 -9.44
CA GLY A 129 -5.20 12.61 -8.54
C GLY A 129 -5.31 13.79 -7.55
N GLU A 130 -4.33 14.70 -7.51
CA GLU A 130 -4.31 15.86 -6.60
C GLU A 130 -5.45 16.85 -6.86
N GLY A 131 -5.96 16.91 -8.10
CA GLY A 131 -7.04 17.80 -8.51
C GLY A 131 -8.44 17.26 -8.25
N ARG A 132 -8.58 15.99 -7.83
CA ARG A 132 -9.88 15.39 -7.48
C ARG A 132 -10.53 16.22 -6.39
N SER A 133 -11.78 16.65 -6.50
CA SER A 133 -12.48 17.41 -5.44
C SER A 133 -13.94 17.02 -5.34
N LYS A 134 -14.65 17.49 -4.31
CA LYS A 134 -16.09 17.23 -4.18
C LYS A 134 -16.84 17.92 -5.32
N ASN A 135 -17.69 17.18 -6.01
CA ASN A 135 -18.60 17.72 -6.99
C ASN A 135 -19.65 18.61 -6.30
N VAL A 136 -19.84 19.84 -6.81
CA VAL A 136 -20.75 20.85 -6.24
C VAL A 136 -22.19 20.38 -6.12
N SER A 137 -22.61 19.40 -6.93
CA SER A 137 -23.94 18.81 -6.82
C SER A 137 -24.12 17.92 -5.60
N TYR A 138 -23.05 17.51 -4.90
CA TYR A 138 -23.11 16.63 -3.73
C TYR A 138 -23.00 17.40 -2.42
N GLN A 139 -23.80 17.00 -1.44
CA GLN A 139 -23.58 17.30 -0.03
C GLN A 139 -22.42 16.44 0.50
N GLY A 140 -21.67 16.95 1.49
CA GLY A 140 -20.52 16.22 2.05
C GLY A 140 -20.88 14.84 2.62
N SER A 141 -22.11 14.67 3.12
CA SER A 141 -22.63 13.39 3.63
C SER A 141 -22.96 12.38 2.54
N GLU A 142 -23.18 12.82 1.29
CA GLU A 142 -23.52 11.98 0.13
C GLU A 142 -22.27 11.41 -0.56
N VAL A 143 -21.13 12.10 -0.41
CA VAL A 143 -19.83 11.74 -0.99
C VAL A 143 -19.36 10.40 -0.46
N ASP A 144 -18.90 9.56 -1.36
CA ASP A 144 -18.12 8.38 -1.01
C ASP A 144 -16.62 8.74 -0.94
N ALA A 145 -16.12 8.77 0.29
CA ALA A 145 -14.74 9.05 0.63
C ALA A 145 -14.27 8.13 1.75
N GLN A 146 -12.96 7.84 1.79
CA GLN A 146 -12.40 7.05 2.89
C GLN A 146 -12.21 7.90 4.15
N GLY A 147 -12.78 7.49 5.29
CA GLY A 147 -12.62 8.19 6.58
C GLY A 147 -11.23 8.05 7.23
N ALA A 148 -10.32 7.30 6.60
CA ALA A 148 -8.90 7.29 6.88
C ALA A 148 -8.17 7.26 5.54
N ARG A 149 -6.92 7.73 5.49
CA ARG A 149 -6.13 7.78 4.27
C ARG A 149 -6.08 6.39 3.60
N PRO A 150 -6.32 6.26 2.29
CA PRO A 150 -6.21 4.98 1.60
C PRO A 150 -4.81 4.38 1.75
N LEU A 151 -4.73 3.10 2.08
CA LEU A 151 -3.47 2.37 2.07
C LEU A 151 -3.01 2.14 0.62
N PRO A 152 -1.69 2.11 0.35
CA PRO A 152 -1.16 1.71 -0.96
C PRO A 152 -1.66 0.31 -1.35
N THR A 153 -1.99 0.11 -2.63
CA THR A 153 -2.38 -1.21 -3.18
C THR A 153 -1.22 -1.95 -3.83
N ILE A 154 -0.05 -1.90 -3.17
CA ILE A 154 1.17 -2.63 -3.54
C ILE A 154 1.56 -3.61 -2.43
N ASN A 155 2.25 -4.69 -2.79
CA ASN A 155 2.74 -5.73 -1.89
C ASN A 155 1.64 -6.39 -1.04
N LEU A 156 0.39 -6.37 -1.51
CA LEU A 156 -0.76 -6.81 -0.72
C LEU A 156 -0.81 -8.33 -0.50
N THR A 157 -0.02 -9.11 -1.24
CA THR A 157 0.16 -10.55 -0.97
C THR A 157 0.69 -10.84 0.44
N TYR A 158 1.31 -9.87 1.11
CA TYR A 158 1.78 -10.00 2.50
C TYR A 158 0.74 -9.54 3.54
N VAL A 159 -0.49 -9.21 3.12
CA VAL A 159 -1.57 -8.74 4.00
C VAL A 159 -2.59 -9.86 4.23
N ARG A 160 -2.77 -10.27 5.49
CA ARG A 160 -3.83 -11.21 5.89
C ARG A 160 -5.09 -10.52 6.39
N ASN A 161 -4.94 -9.42 7.13
CA ASN A 161 -6.04 -8.61 7.63
C ASN A 161 -6.00 -7.20 7.00
N ALA A 162 -7.07 -6.82 6.31
CA ALA A 162 -7.15 -5.59 5.52
C ALA A 162 -7.73 -4.40 6.31
N LEU A 163 -7.55 -3.19 5.76
CA LEU A 163 -7.76 -1.88 6.40
C LEU A 163 -6.77 -1.56 7.53
N TRP A 164 -6.75 -0.31 7.97
CA TRP A 164 -5.91 0.15 9.08
C TRP A 164 -6.26 -0.52 10.42
N SER A 165 -7.52 -0.89 10.65
CA SER A 165 -7.97 -1.61 11.85
C SER A 165 -7.79 -3.13 11.75
N GLY A 166 -7.54 -3.66 10.54
CA GLY A 166 -7.49 -5.11 10.32
C GLY A 166 -8.86 -5.78 10.29
N ALA A 167 -9.95 -5.04 10.14
CA ALA A 167 -11.30 -5.57 10.34
C ALA A 167 -11.73 -6.67 9.33
N PHE A 168 -11.06 -6.78 8.18
CA PHE A 168 -11.43 -7.74 7.13
C PHE A 168 -10.41 -8.86 7.01
N GLY A 169 -10.89 -10.11 6.99
CA GLY A 169 -10.13 -11.35 6.97
C GLY A 169 -10.43 -12.21 8.20
N ALA A 170 -10.75 -13.49 7.97
CA ALA A 170 -11.15 -14.44 9.01
C ALA A 170 -9.96 -15.07 9.76
N ARG A 171 -8.76 -14.96 9.19
CA ARG A 171 -7.53 -15.59 9.68
C ARG A 171 -6.58 -14.55 10.29
N GLY A 172 -5.39 -15.00 10.68
CA GLY A 172 -4.34 -14.13 11.22
C GLY A 172 -4.77 -13.50 12.55
N MET A 173 -4.65 -12.17 12.64
CA MET A 173 -4.92 -11.43 13.88
C MET A 173 -6.40 -11.35 14.24
N ASN A 174 -7.31 -11.85 13.39
CA ASN A 174 -8.75 -11.85 13.67
C ASN A 174 -9.27 -13.17 14.25
N ILE A 175 -8.42 -14.18 14.43
CA ILE A 175 -8.81 -15.37 15.20
C ILE A 175 -9.16 -14.93 16.63
N GLY A 176 -10.34 -15.33 17.11
CA GLY A 176 -10.86 -14.95 18.42
C GLY A 176 -11.65 -13.64 18.42
N THR A 177 -11.80 -12.91 17.30
CA THR A 177 -12.61 -11.68 17.22
C THR A 177 -14.00 -11.89 16.63
N GLU A 178 -14.45 -13.14 16.51
CA GLU A 178 -15.68 -13.54 15.82
C GLU A 178 -16.92 -12.84 16.38
N SER A 179 -16.97 -12.60 17.70
CA SER A 179 -18.08 -11.89 18.36
C SER A 179 -18.23 -10.43 17.94
N ALA A 180 -17.19 -9.83 17.35
CA ALA A 180 -17.22 -8.45 16.86
C ALA A 180 -17.62 -8.35 15.37
N TRP A 181 -17.67 -9.46 14.65
CA TRP A 181 -17.97 -9.47 13.21
C TRP A 181 -19.44 -9.11 12.96
N GLY A 182 -19.67 -8.06 12.18
CA GLY A 182 -21.00 -7.54 11.86
C GLY A 182 -21.57 -6.55 12.87
N ILE A 183 -20.84 -6.21 13.93
CA ILE A 183 -21.34 -5.36 15.02
C ILE A 183 -21.21 -3.86 14.71
N VAL A 184 -19.97 -3.37 14.53
CA VAL A 184 -19.72 -1.94 14.25
C VAL A 184 -19.85 -1.62 12.77
N ASP A 185 -19.24 -2.46 11.92
CA ASP A 185 -19.41 -2.44 10.46
C ASP A 185 -20.06 -3.76 10.07
N SER A 186 -21.34 -3.72 9.66
CA SER A 186 -22.11 -4.91 9.29
C SER A 186 -21.46 -5.72 8.18
N LEU A 187 -20.63 -5.09 7.33
CA LEU A 187 -19.94 -5.76 6.23
C LEU A 187 -18.80 -6.67 6.72
N THR A 188 -18.32 -6.51 7.95
CA THR A 188 -17.33 -7.44 8.54
C THR A 188 -17.90 -8.83 8.81
N SER A 189 -19.22 -9.02 8.75
CA SER A 189 -19.87 -10.34 8.79
C SER A 189 -19.37 -11.29 7.69
N ILE A 190 -18.81 -10.76 6.60
CA ILE A 190 -18.18 -11.57 5.54
C ILE A 190 -17.02 -12.44 6.06
N ASN A 191 -16.37 -12.06 7.16
CA ASN A 191 -15.32 -12.84 7.79
C ASN A 191 -15.82 -14.23 8.20
N ALA A 192 -17.11 -14.41 8.50
CA ALA A 192 -17.70 -15.71 8.82
C ALA A 192 -17.61 -16.72 7.66
N LYS A 193 -17.35 -16.25 6.43
CA LYS A 193 -17.11 -17.11 5.27
C LYS A 193 -15.70 -17.70 5.20
N GLY A 194 -14.80 -17.31 6.12
CA GLY A 194 -13.46 -17.87 6.21
C GLY A 194 -12.43 -17.28 5.24
N PHE A 195 -12.75 -16.21 4.51
CA PHE A 195 -11.84 -15.61 3.53
C PHE A 195 -10.67 -14.83 4.16
N GLU A 196 -9.53 -14.79 3.46
CA GLU A 196 -8.45 -13.82 3.72
C GLU A 196 -8.93 -12.38 3.55
N GLY A 197 -8.14 -11.43 4.04
CA GLY A 197 -8.52 -10.02 4.11
C GLY A 197 -8.77 -9.35 2.78
N LEU A 198 -8.10 -9.75 1.69
CA LEU A 198 -8.27 -9.13 0.38
C LEU A 198 -9.64 -9.45 -0.21
N GLU A 199 -10.02 -10.73 -0.23
CA GLU A 199 -11.34 -11.19 -0.69
C GLU A 199 -12.48 -10.57 0.14
N SER A 200 -12.31 -10.50 1.46
CA SER A 200 -13.30 -9.88 2.35
C SER A 200 -13.42 -8.37 2.12
N ASN A 201 -12.29 -7.66 2.04
CA ASN A 201 -12.27 -6.20 1.88
C ASN A 201 -12.73 -5.75 0.50
N ASN A 202 -12.37 -6.47 -0.56
CA ASN A 202 -12.73 -6.09 -1.93
C ASN A 202 -14.24 -6.25 -2.17
N THR A 203 -14.89 -7.25 -1.56
CA THR A 203 -16.36 -7.37 -1.60
C THR A 203 -17.01 -6.17 -0.92
N ARG A 204 -16.49 -5.74 0.24
CA ARG A 204 -16.92 -4.49 0.88
C ARG A 204 -16.65 -3.27 -0.01
N ALA A 205 -15.47 -3.18 -0.62
CA ALA A 205 -15.05 -2.05 -1.43
C ALA A 205 -16.02 -1.81 -2.59
N LEU A 206 -16.41 -2.87 -3.31
CA LEU A 206 -17.41 -2.79 -4.38
C LEU A 206 -18.73 -2.19 -3.86
N PHE A 207 -19.20 -2.62 -2.68
CA PHE A 207 -20.43 -2.11 -2.08
C PHE A 207 -20.31 -0.65 -1.63
N VAL A 208 -19.32 -0.30 -0.81
CA VAL A 208 -19.21 1.07 -0.26
C VAL A 208 -18.88 2.09 -1.34
N HIS A 209 -18.17 1.66 -2.40
CA HIS A 209 -17.86 2.47 -3.56
C HIS A 209 -18.94 2.41 -4.65
N ARG A 210 -20.09 1.79 -4.38
CA ARG A 210 -21.26 1.81 -5.28
C ARG A 210 -20.93 1.31 -6.69
N GLN A 211 -20.08 0.29 -6.75
CA GLN A 211 -19.68 -0.39 -7.97
C GLN A 211 -20.52 -1.66 -8.14
N VAL A 212 -21.12 -1.80 -9.31
CA VAL A 212 -22.09 -2.86 -9.58
C VAL A 212 -21.43 -4.01 -10.33
N ILE A 213 -21.74 -5.24 -9.90
CA ILE A 213 -21.36 -6.48 -10.59
C ILE A 213 -22.64 -7.31 -10.74
N ASN A 214 -23.06 -7.50 -11.98
CA ASN A 214 -24.14 -8.42 -12.36
C ASN A 214 -23.95 -8.88 -13.81
N LYS A 215 -24.65 -9.94 -14.22
CA LYS A 215 -24.49 -10.55 -15.55
C LYS A 215 -24.77 -9.56 -16.69
N ASP A 216 -25.82 -8.76 -16.59
CA ASP A 216 -26.23 -7.84 -17.65
C ASP A 216 -25.17 -6.75 -17.88
N LEU A 217 -24.66 -6.16 -16.81
CA LEU A 217 -23.59 -5.18 -16.88
C LEU A 217 -22.28 -5.80 -17.38
N MET A 218 -21.90 -6.98 -16.89
CA MET A 218 -20.68 -7.65 -17.35
C MET A 218 -20.76 -8.02 -18.84
N THR A 219 -21.95 -8.33 -19.33
CA THR A 219 -22.21 -8.54 -20.77
C THR A 219 -22.08 -7.22 -21.54
N LYS A 220 -22.76 -6.16 -21.08
CA LYS A 220 -22.72 -4.83 -21.71
C LYS A 220 -21.31 -4.25 -21.78
N LEU A 221 -20.49 -4.48 -20.75
CA LEU A 221 -19.10 -4.01 -20.68
C LEU A 221 -18.11 -4.95 -21.38
N GLY A 222 -18.55 -6.07 -21.99
CA GLY A 222 -17.64 -7.02 -22.65
C GLY A 222 -16.68 -7.74 -21.68
N LEU A 223 -17.10 -7.94 -20.44
CA LEU A 223 -16.36 -8.63 -19.37
C LEU A 223 -16.85 -10.06 -19.11
N LYS A 224 -18.01 -10.45 -19.65
CA LYS A 224 -18.62 -11.77 -19.42
C LYS A 224 -17.63 -12.92 -19.69
N ASP A 225 -16.97 -12.94 -20.85
CA ASP A 225 -16.03 -14.00 -21.23
C ASP A 225 -14.79 -14.04 -20.33
N LYS A 226 -14.39 -12.89 -19.77
CA LYS A 226 -13.30 -12.81 -18.79
C LYS A 226 -13.69 -13.45 -17.45
N PHE A 227 -14.94 -13.29 -17.02
CA PHE A 227 -15.48 -14.02 -15.88
C PHE A 227 -15.59 -15.53 -16.16
N ASP A 228 -16.04 -15.92 -17.35
CA ASP A 228 -16.12 -17.33 -17.76
C ASP A 228 -14.75 -18.00 -17.73
N SER A 229 -13.72 -17.30 -18.21
CA SER A 229 -12.33 -17.79 -18.18
C SER A 229 -11.74 -17.82 -16.77
N ALA A 230 -12.05 -16.83 -15.92
CA ALA A 230 -11.50 -16.73 -14.56
C ALA A 230 -12.15 -17.70 -13.55
N PHE A 231 -13.40 -18.10 -13.80
CA PHE A 231 -14.20 -18.92 -12.90
C PHE A 231 -14.97 -20.03 -13.65
N PRO A 232 -14.27 -20.91 -14.40
CA PRO A 232 -14.90 -21.94 -15.22
C PRO A 232 -15.71 -22.94 -14.38
N ASP A 233 -15.26 -23.21 -13.15
CA ASP A 233 -15.88 -24.18 -12.22
C ASP A 233 -17.03 -23.58 -11.40
N VAL A 234 -17.25 -22.27 -11.47
CA VAL A 234 -18.36 -21.60 -10.76
C VAL A 234 -19.61 -21.66 -11.64
N PRO A 235 -20.76 -22.12 -11.13
CA PRO A 235 -22.03 -22.11 -11.88
C PRO A 235 -22.36 -20.72 -12.42
N GLU A 236 -22.95 -20.65 -13.61
CA GLU A 236 -23.22 -19.37 -14.27
C GLU A 236 -24.10 -18.43 -13.43
N SER A 237 -25.04 -18.97 -12.64
CA SER A 237 -25.90 -18.23 -11.72
C SER A 237 -25.14 -17.51 -10.59
N GLU A 238 -23.92 -17.96 -10.27
CA GLU A 238 -23.07 -17.42 -9.20
C GLU A 238 -21.81 -16.73 -9.75
N ARG A 239 -21.60 -16.77 -11.06
CA ARG A 239 -20.32 -16.34 -11.67
C ARG A 239 -20.17 -14.82 -11.74
N TYR A 240 -21.25 -14.09 -12.00
CA TYR A 240 -21.21 -12.63 -12.21
C TYR A 240 -21.71 -11.88 -10.97
N VAL A 241 -21.11 -12.16 -9.82
CA VAL A 241 -21.49 -11.57 -8.52
C VAL A 241 -20.31 -10.83 -7.88
N PRO A 242 -20.57 -9.90 -6.94
CA PRO A 242 -19.50 -9.13 -6.28
C PRO A 242 -18.38 -9.99 -5.66
N GLN A 243 -18.70 -11.19 -5.16
CA GLN A 243 -17.68 -12.08 -4.59
C GLN A 243 -16.67 -12.57 -5.65
N MET A 244 -17.12 -12.89 -6.87
CA MET A 244 -16.21 -13.34 -7.94
C MET A 244 -15.35 -12.17 -8.45
N ALA A 245 -15.94 -10.97 -8.58
CA ALA A 245 -15.18 -9.76 -8.89
C ALA A 245 -14.12 -9.47 -7.82
N SER A 246 -14.50 -9.56 -6.54
CA SER A 246 -13.62 -9.40 -5.39
C SER A 246 -12.44 -10.39 -5.43
N ASN A 247 -12.73 -11.66 -5.71
CA ASN A 247 -11.73 -12.72 -5.84
C ASN A 247 -10.73 -12.43 -6.98
N ALA A 248 -11.21 -11.95 -8.13
CA ALA A 248 -10.34 -11.58 -9.25
C ALA A 248 -9.47 -10.36 -8.90
N ILE A 249 -10.03 -9.31 -8.30
CA ILE A 249 -9.28 -8.13 -7.85
C ILE A 249 -8.23 -8.53 -6.80
N ALA A 250 -8.58 -9.45 -5.88
CA ALA A 250 -7.65 -9.96 -4.88
C ALA A 250 -6.49 -10.77 -5.51
N ALA A 251 -6.75 -11.50 -6.60
CA ALA A 251 -5.69 -12.16 -7.38
C ALA A 251 -4.76 -11.12 -8.02
N TYR A 252 -5.30 -10.07 -8.65
CA TYR A 252 -4.52 -8.96 -9.20
C TYR A 252 -3.66 -8.27 -8.13
N PHE A 253 -4.23 -7.93 -6.98
CA PHE A 253 -3.50 -7.30 -5.86
C PHE A 253 -2.30 -8.11 -5.36
N ARG A 254 -2.37 -9.45 -5.44
CA ARG A 254 -1.23 -10.30 -5.05
C ARG A 254 -0.06 -10.21 -6.02
N THR A 255 -0.29 -9.75 -7.25
CA THR A 255 0.75 -9.60 -8.29
C THR A 255 1.43 -8.24 -8.29
N ILE A 256 0.85 -7.21 -7.66
CA ILE A 256 1.42 -5.86 -7.62
C ILE A 256 2.55 -5.84 -6.60
N LEU A 257 3.76 -6.19 -7.02
CA LEU A 257 4.96 -6.27 -6.19
C LEU A 257 5.97 -5.18 -6.56
N THR A 258 6.69 -4.69 -5.55
CA THR A 258 7.83 -3.77 -5.72
C THR A 258 9.15 -4.54 -5.79
N ASN A 259 9.15 -5.66 -6.51
CA ASN A 259 10.23 -6.65 -6.54
C ASN A 259 11.40 -6.26 -7.47
N GLU A 260 11.33 -5.09 -8.12
CA GLU A 260 12.40 -4.50 -8.96
C GLU A 260 13.11 -3.32 -8.25
N ALA A 261 12.79 -3.03 -6.98
CA ALA A 261 13.47 -1.99 -6.21
C ALA A 261 14.98 -2.31 -5.99
N PRO A 262 15.85 -1.29 -5.85
CA PRO A 262 17.29 -1.48 -5.63
C PRO A 262 17.66 -2.46 -4.51
N PHE A 263 16.95 -2.42 -3.38
CA PHE A 263 17.17 -3.35 -2.28
C PHE A 263 16.83 -4.81 -2.65
N GLN A 264 15.81 -5.04 -3.49
CA GLN A 264 15.47 -6.38 -3.97
C GLN A 264 16.55 -6.92 -4.91
N GLU A 265 17.11 -6.08 -5.79
CA GLU A 265 18.25 -6.45 -6.63
C GLU A 265 19.52 -6.72 -5.80
N TRP A 266 19.75 -5.93 -4.75
CA TRP A 266 20.85 -6.17 -3.79
C TRP A 266 20.70 -7.49 -3.05
N LEU A 267 19.50 -7.83 -2.59
CA LEU A 267 19.19 -9.12 -1.94
C LEU A 267 19.39 -10.31 -2.90
N LYS A 268 19.11 -10.12 -4.20
CA LYS A 268 19.35 -11.12 -5.25
C LYS A 268 20.82 -11.23 -5.67
N GLY A 269 21.71 -10.46 -5.05
CA GLY A 269 23.16 -10.55 -5.22
C GLY A 269 23.79 -9.41 -6.02
N ASN A 270 23.00 -8.49 -6.60
CA ASN A 270 23.55 -7.32 -7.28
C ASN A 270 23.97 -6.24 -6.26
N LYS A 271 25.17 -6.38 -5.70
CA LYS A 271 25.70 -5.46 -4.66
C LYS A 271 25.86 -4.01 -5.11
N LYS A 272 25.85 -3.76 -6.42
CA LYS A 272 25.92 -2.42 -7.02
C LYS A 272 24.54 -1.77 -7.22
N ALA A 273 23.45 -2.48 -6.93
CA ALA A 273 22.10 -1.95 -7.05
C ALA A 273 21.84 -0.79 -6.07
N MET A 274 22.49 -0.82 -4.89
CA MET A 274 22.37 0.21 -3.88
C MET A 274 23.65 1.05 -3.75
N THR A 275 23.48 2.34 -3.54
CA THR A 275 24.60 3.24 -3.21
C THR A 275 25.12 2.98 -1.79
N LEU A 276 26.34 3.44 -1.49
CA LEU A 276 26.89 3.40 -0.13
C LEU A 276 25.98 4.08 0.91
N GLN A 277 25.31 5.18 0.54
CA GLN A 277 24.39 5.88 1.43
C GLN A 277 23.15 5.03 1.75
N GLN A 278 22.56 4.42 0.72
CA GLN A 278 21.42 3.52 0.89
C GLN A 278 21.78 2.31 1.76
N LYS A 279 23.00 1.78 1.63
CA LYS A 279 23.49 0.66 2.47
C LYS A 279 23.62 1.08 3.94
N ARG A 280 24.18 2.27 4.24
CA ARG A 280 24.23 2.80 5.63
C ARG A 280 22.83 3.01 6.20
N GLY A 281 21.90 3.54 5.39
CA GLY A 281 20.49 3.66 5.78
C GLY A 281 19.83 2.32 6.10
N ALA A 282 20.14 1.28 5.32
CA ALA A 282 19.67 -0.07 5.59
C ALA A 282 20.29 -0.65 6.88
N GLU A 283 21.59 -0.44 7.14
CA GLU A 283 22.20 -0.85 8.41
C GLU A 283 21.54 -0.18 9.62
N LEU A 284 21.15 1.09 9.51
CA LEU A 284 20.36 1.78 10.54
C LEU A 284 18.99 1.12 10.71
N PHE A 285 18.28 0.85 9.61
CA PHE A 285 16.96 0.22 9.60
C PHE A 285 16.94 -1.13 10.32
N PHE A 286 17.92 -1.99 10.03
CA PHE A 286 18.10 -3.32 10.63
C PHE A 286 18.87 -3.29 11.96
N GLY A 287 19.35 -2.12 12.39
CA GLY A 287 20.22 -1.96 13.56
C GLY A 287 19.71 -0.85 14.48
N LYS A 288 20.49 0.25 14.56
CA LYS A 288 20.30 1.32 15.54
C LYS A 288 18.88 1.91 15.55
N ALA A 289 18.30 2.15 14.37
CA ALA A 289 16.97 2.76 14.26
C ALA A 289 15.84 1.78 14.60
N ALA A 290 16.14 0.48 14.69
CA ALA A 290 15.23 -0.57 15.15
C ALA A 290 13.90 -0.68 14.36
N CYS A 291 13.82 -0.09 13.16
CA CYS A 291 12.62 -0.07 12.33
C CYS A 291 12.14 -1.50 12.01
N ILE A 292 13.10 -2.41 11.81
CA ILE A 292 12.86 -3.83 11.55
C ILE A 292 12.01 -4.51 12.62
N ASN A 293 12.00 -4.05 13.87
CA ASN A 293 11.24 -4.70 14.95
C ASN A 293 9.72 -4.61 14.76
N CYS A 294 9.26 -3.62 13.99
CA CYS A 294 7.87 -3.53 13.55
C CYS A 294 7.71 -3.97 12.10
N HIS A 295 8.69 -3.69 11.24
CA HIS A 295 8.61 -3.82 9.78
C HIS A 295 9.42 -5.01 9.25
N ASN A 296 8.99 -6.25 9.53
CA ASN A 296 9.82 -7.46 9.39
C ASN A 296 9.39 -8.50 8.34
N SER A 297 8.45 -8.19 7.46
CA SER A 297 8.16 -9.03 6.29
C SER A 297 9.02 -8.64 5.08
N PRO A 298 9.01 -9.42 3.96
CA PRO A 298 9.64 -8.99 2.70
C PRO A 298 9.23 -7.61 2.21
N SER A 299 7.97 -7.23 2.46
CA SER A 299 7.42 -5.90 2.10
C SER A 299 7.57 -4.86 3.21
N PHE A 300 8.26 -5.22 4.29
CA PHE A 300 8.38 -4.40 5.49
C PHE A 300 7.03 -3.98 6.08
N ASN A 301 5.98 -4.78 5.85
CA ASN A 301 4.77 -4.74 6.66
C ASN A 301 4.87 -5.78 7.80
N ASN A 302 3.84 -5.87 8.65
CA ASN A 302 3.75 -6.93 9.63
C ASN A 302 2.28 -7.22 10.01
N GLN A 303 1.99 -8.42 10.49
CA GLN A 303 0.72 -8.78 11.12
C GLN A 303 0.68 -8.28 12.57
N ARG A 304 0.98 -6.99 12.77
CA ARG A 304 1.00 -6.30 14.06
C ARG A 304 0.20 -4.99 13.97
N PHE A 305 -0.42 -4.63 15.09
CA PHE A 305 -1.07 -3.34 15.28
C PHE A 305 -0.36 -2.58 16.41
N ALA A 306 -0.07 -1.31 16.19
CA ALA A 306 0.67 -0.46 17.12
C ALA A 306 0.01 0.92 17.22
N ALA A 307 -0.01 1.48 18.42
CA ALA A 307 -0.46 2.85 18.64
C ALA A 307 0.77 3.76 18.65
N VAL A 308 0.84 4.69 17.71
CA VAL A 308 1.96 5.66 17.61
C VAL A 308 1.50 7.09 17.82
N GLY A 309 0.23 7.34 18.13
CA GLY A 309 -0.25 8.66 18.57
C GLY A 309 -0.32 9.74 17.48
N VAL A 310 -0.41 9.37 16.21
CA VAL A 310 -0.58 10.34 15.10
C VAL A 310 -2.01 10.84 14.98
N LYS A 311 -2.19 12.05 14.44
CA LYS A 311 -3.52 12.65 14.23
C LYS A 311 -4.37 11.79 13.29
N ASN A 312 -5.68 11.78 13.55
CA ASN A 312 -6.70 11.21 12.67
C ASN A 312 -7.00 12.16 11.51
N LEU A 313 -7.66 11.65 10.46
CA LEU A 313 -7.89 12.41 9.23
C LEU A 313 -8.73 13.67 9.44
N PHE A 314 -9.72 13.62 10.34
CA PHE A 314 -10.53 14.80 10.71
C PHE A 314 -9.73 15.89 11.45
N GLN A 315 -8.57 15.55 12.02
CA GLN A 315 -7.68 16.49 12.71
C GLN A 315 -6.61 17.09 11.78
N SER A 316 -6.64 16.75 10.47
CA SER A 316 -5.65 17.21 9.49
C SER A 316 -5.75 18.70 9.15
N GLY A 317 -6.88 19.34 9.44
CA GLY A 317 -7.17 20.73 9.04
C GLY A 317 -7.68 20.88 7.61
N HIS A 318 -7.82 19.78 6.87
CA HIS A 318 -8.45 19.77 5.55
C HIS A 318 -9.97 19.57 5.63
N GLU A 319 -10.71 20.00 4.60
CA GLU A 319 -12.09 19.55 4.41
C GLU A 319 -12.08 18.04 4.10
N VAL A 320 -12.68 17.27 4.99
CA VAL A 320 -12.77 15.81 4.88
C VAL A 320 -14.22 15.36 4.95
N PHE A 321 -14.50 14.21 4.35
CA PHE A 321 -15.83 13.60 4.35
C PHE A 321 -15.82 12.25 5.03
N ARG A 322 -16.99 11.78 5.45
CA ARG A 322 -17.18 10.42 6.01
C ARG A 322 -16.24 10.12 7.18
N THR A 323 -15.84 11.13 7.96
CA THR A 323 -15.13 11.00 9.23
C THR A 323 -15.37 12.25 10.06
N ASP A 324 -15.47 12.09 11.37
CA ASP A 324 -15.58 13.17 12.36
C ASP A 324 -14.99 12.67 13.69
N VAL A 325 -15.13 13.45 14.77
CA VAL A 325 -14.62 13.11 16.10
C VAL A 325 -15.19 11.80 16.67
N ASN A 326 -16.42 11.44 16.31
CA ASN A 326 -17.14 10.26 16.83
C ASN A 326 -16.92 9.00 15.98
N ASP A 327 -16.15 9.08 14.89
CA ASP A 327 -15.90 7.95 14.03
C ASP A 327 -15.16 6.82 14.76
N ALA A 328 -15.73 5.61 14.76
CA ALA A 328 -15.12 4.44 15.38
C ALA A 328 -13.72 4.15 14.81
N ARG A 329 -13.43 4.52 13.56
CA ARG A 329 -12.10 4.37 12.93
C ARG A 329 -11.01 5.17 13.62
N ASN A 330 -11.34 6.25 14.33
CA ASN A 330 -10.38 7.02 15.13
C ASN A 330 -9.77 6.19 16.27
N LYS A 331 -10.46 5.12 16.70
CA LYS A 331 -9.99 4.18 17.72
C LYS A 331 -9.17 3.03 17.13
N GLY A 332 -8.85 3.07 15.84
CA GLY A 332 -8.05 2.05 15.16
C GLY A 332 -8.66 0.66 15.27
N ARG A 333 -7.85 -0.32 15.64
CA ARG A 333 -8.26 -1.73 15.83
C ARG A 333 -9.32 -1.88 16.90
N GLY A 334 -9.22 -1.16 18.02
CA GLY A 334 -10.21 -1.22 19.11
C GLY A 334 -11.60 -0.71 18.69
N GLY A 335 -11.67 0.16 17.68
CA GLY A 335 -12.94 0.55 17.06
C GLY A 335 -13.65 -0.59 16.32
N PHE A 336 -12.93 -1.65 15.96
CA PHE A 336 -13.47 -2.88 15.39
C PHE A 336 -13.65 -3.97 16.45
N THR A 337 -12.59 -4.31 17.19
CA THR A 337 -12.61 -5.46 18.11
C THR A 337 -13.39 -5.22 19.39
N LEU A 338 -13.67 -3.94 19.71
CA LEU A 338 -14.31 -3.49 20.96
C LEU A 338 -13.51 -3.84 22.22
N ARG A 339 -12.24 -4.22 22.05
CA ARG A 339 -11.30 -4.54 23.13
C ARG A 339 -10.53 -3.30 23.54
N ASP A 340 -10.44 -3.10 24.85
CA ASP A 340 -9.75 -1.95 25.42
C ASP A 340 -8.25 -1.97 25.07
N GLU A 341 -7.63 -3.14 25.10
CA GLU A 341 -6.21 -3.32 24.76
C GLU A 341 -5.90 -3.06 23.28
N ASP A 342 -6.90 -3.00 22.40
CA ASP A 342 -6.73 -2.72 20.97
C ASP A 342 -6.94 -1.24 20.60
N LEU A 343 -7.36 -0.40 21.55
CA LEU A 343 -7.65 1.01 21.30
C LEU A 343 -6.43 1.74 20.73
N TYR A 344 -6.69 2.53 19.68
CA TYR A 344 -5.73 3.39 18.97
C TYR A 344 -4.58 2.66 18.26
N LYS A 345 -4.62 1.33 18.20
CA LYS A 345 -3.63 0.56 17.45
C LYS A 345 -4.01 0.50 15.98
N PHE A 346 -3.07 0.82 15.11
CA PHE A 346 -3.22 0.74 13.66
C PHE A 346 -2.24 -0.27 13.07
N LYS A 347 -2.62 -0.88 11.95
CA LYS A 347 -1.80 -1.85 11.23
C LYS A 347 -0.47 -1.23 10.83
N VAL A 348 0.63 -1.94 11.04
CA VAL A 348 1.95 -1.57 10.53
C VAL A 348 1.98 -1.75 8.99
N PRO A 349 2.05 -0.67 8.20
CA PRO A 349 1.99 -0.75 6.74
C PRO A 349 3.32 -1.18 6.12
N GLN A 350 3.28 -1.53 4.83
CA GLN A 350 4.48 -1.77 4.02
C GLN A 350 5.28 -0.47 3.79
N LEU A 351 6.58 -0.57 3.52
CA LEU A 351 7.48 0.60 3.39
C LEU A 351 8.08 0.83 2.00
N TYR A 352 7.71 0.05 0.98
CA TYR A 352 8.20 0.29 -0.38
C TYR A 352 7.42 1.42 -1.05
N ASN A 353 8.09 2.10 -2.00
CA ASN A 353 7.50 3.16 -2.82
C ASN A 353 6.82 4.30 -2.03
N LEU A 354 7.39 4.66 -0.87
CA LEU A 354 6.93 5.80 -0.08
C LEU A 354 7.35 7.15 -0.65
N LYS A 355 8.37 7.18 -1.51
CA LYS A 355 8.86 8.39 -2.18
C LYS A 355 7.73 9.15 -2.87
N GLY A 356 7.59 10.42 -2.53
CA GLY A 356 6.71 11.35 -3.24
C GLY A 356 5.20 11.09 -3.09
N ILE A 357 4.73 10.28 -2.14
CA ILE A 357 3.28 10.03 -1.95
C ILE A 357 2.54 11.21 -1.28
N GLY A 358 3.27 12.18 -0.73
CA GLY A 358 2.79 13.49 -0.27
C GLY A 358 2.03 13.51 1.07
N PHE A 359 1.45 12.39 1.52
CA PHE A 359 0.73 12.30 2.78
C PHE A 359 0.96 10.93 3.43
N TYR A 360 1.25 10.91 4.73
CA TYR A 360 1.61 9.71 5.48
C TYR A 360 0.68 9.49 6.70
N PHE A 361 0.71 8.26 7.25
CA PHE A 361 -0.17 7.77 8.30
C PHE A 361 -1.66 7.68 7.91
N HIS A 362 -2.46 7.08 8.78
CA HIS A 362 -3.90 6.90 8.57
C HIS A 362 -4.67 8.22 8.54
N GLY A 363 -4.14 9.28 9.17
CA GLY A 363 -4.74 10.61 9.19
C GLY A 363 -4.12 11.64 8.26
N ALA A 364 -3.21 11.25 7.36
CA ALA A 364 -2.48 12.20 6.50
C ALA A 364 -1.74 13.29 7.32
N SER A 365 -1.16 12.91 8.47
CA SER A 365 -0.67 13.89 9.45
C SER A 365 0.73 14.43 9.18
N LYS A 366 1.50 13.75 8.33
CA LYS A 366 2.82 14.20 7.83
C LYS A 366 2.81 14.27 6.32
N ASN A 367 3.66 15.14 5.77
CA ASN A 367 3.71 15.43 4.33
C ASN A 367 5.02 15.00 3.65
N SER A 368 6.03 14.61 4.42
CA SER A 368 7.30 14.10 3.91
C SER A 368 7.77 12.86 4.68
N LEU A 369 8.61 12.03 4.05
CA LEU A 369 9.17 10.86 4.73
C LEU A 369 10.20 11.28 5.80
N ARG A 370 10.87 12.43 5.61
CA ARG A 370 11.70 13.05 6.65
C ARG A 370 10.90 13.35 7.91
N GLU A 371 9.74 13.99 7.80
CA GLU A 371 8.86 14.26 8.94
C GLU A 371 8.42 12.96 9.65
N VAL A 372 8.22 11.86 8.90
CA VAL A 372 7.92 10.56 9.49
C VAL A 372 9.11 10.03 10.29
N ILE A 373 10.32 10.09 9.75
CA ILE A 373 11.53 9.62 10.44
C ILE A 373 11.78 10.46 11.70
N GLU A 374 11.67 11.79 11.59
CA GLU A 374 11.82 12.71 12.73
C GLU A 374 10.76 12.44 13.81
N TYR A 375 9.51 12.17 13.41
CA TYR A 375 8.44 11.79 14.35
C TYR A 375 8.79 10.52 15.15
N PHE A 376 9.32 9.49 14.49
CA PHE A 376 9.78 8.27 15.17
C PHE A 376 11.05 8.51 15.98
N ASN A 377 11.95 9.39 15.53
CA ASN A 377 13.17 9.74 16.25
C ASN A 377 12.88 10.46 17.58
N GLU A 378 11.88 11.35 17.59
CA GLU A 378 11.39 12.05 18.79
C GLU A 378 10.50 11.17 19.68
N ALA A 379 9.73 10.27 19.05
CA ALA A 379 8.77 9.37 19.69
C ALA A 379 7.75 10.07 20.61
N LYS A 380 7.23 11.21 20.15
CA LYS A 380 6.23 12.00 20.87
C LYS A 380 4.89 12.00 20.13
N GLY A 381 3.86 11.43 20.77
CA GLY A 381 2.50 11.45 20.24
C GLY A 381 1.98 12.88 20.00
N GLU A 382 1.29 13.09 18.87
CA GLU A 382 0.70 14.38 18.48
C GLU A 382 -0.82 14.44 18.61
N ASN A 383 -1.47 13.30 18.86
CA ASN A 383 -2.92 13.18 18.98
C ASN A 383 -3.36 13.24 20.46
N PRO A 384 -4.08 14.29 20.88
CA PRO A 384 -4.51 14.43 22.28
C PRO A 384 -5.51 13.35 22.72
N ASP A 385 -6.18 12.68 21.77
CA ASP A 385 -7.15 11.61 22.05
C ASP A 385 -6.47 10.26 22.34
N VAL A 386 -5.15 10.16 22.21
CA VAL A 386 -4.36 8.94 22.44
C VAL A 386 -3.51 9.11 23.69
N PRO A 387 -3.89 8.50 24.83
CA PRO A 387 -3.12 8.59 26.06
C PRO A 387 -1.71 7.99 25.90
N THR A 388 -0.73 8.54 26.64
CA THR A 388 0.69 8.12 26.51
C THR A 388 0.89 6.66 26.88
N GLU A 389 0.15 6.17 27.87
CA GLU A 389 0.14 4.78 28.32
C GLU A 389 -0.40 3.79 27.28
N ARG A 390 -1.09 4.29 26.24
CA ARG A 390 -1.56 3.47 25.12
C ARG A 390 -0.54 3.34 24.00
N LEU A 391 0.49 4.19 23.97
CA LEU A 391 1.53 4.15 22.93
C LEU A 391 2.29 2.81 22.99
N ASP A 392 2.68 2.32 21.82
CA ASP A 392 3.41 1.07 21.71
C ASP A 392 4.74 1.17 22.49
N PRO A 393 5.09 0.18 23.33
CA PRO A 393 6.33 0.21 24.11
C PRO A 393 7.62 0.30 23.28
N GLN A 394 7.56 0.06 21.97
CA GLN A 394 8.68 0.24 21.04
C GLN A 394 8.76 1.66 20.46
N PHE A 395 7.72 2.49 20.61
CA PHE A 395 7.72 3.89 20.21
C PHE A 395 8.50 4.71 21.23
N LYS A 396 9.82 4.72 21.09
CA LYS A 396 10.79 5.37 21.98
C LYS A 396 11.81 6.16 21.17
N PRO A 397 12.42 7.22 21.75
CA PRO A 397 13.39 8.03 21.01
C PRO A 397 14.53 7.20 20.44
N LEU A 398 14.87 7.42 19.18
CA LEU A 398 15.89 6.64 18.46
C LEU A 398 17.29 7.25 18.59
N ASN A 399 17.37 8.53 18.98
CA ASN A 399 18.62 9.30 19.11
C ASN A 399 19.50 9.23 17.84
N LEU A 400 18.84 9.32 16.68
CA LEU A 400 19.51 9.45 15.39
C LEU A 400 20.02 10.89 15.21
N THR A 401 21.24 10.99 14.70
CA THR A 401 21.82 12.25 14.21
C THR A 401 21.17 12.66 12.89
N SER A 402 21.34 13.92 12.47
CA SER A 402 20.85 14.39 11.17
C SER A 402 21.40 13.55 10.00
N THR A 403 22.69 13.20 10.04
CA THR A 403 23.30 12.34 9.02
C THR A 403 22.70 10.95 8.98
N GLU A 404 22.41 10.35 10.14
CA GLU A 404 21.74 9.04 10.19
C GLU A 404 20.29 9.12 9.69
N ILE A 405 19.58 10.23 9.95
CA ILE A 405 18.26 10.48 9.38
C ILE A 405 18.36 10.59 7.85
N ASP A 406 19.37 11.28 7.32
CA ASP A 406 19.58 11.43 5.88
C ASP A 406 19.91 10.09 5.20
N ASP A 407 20.78 9.28 5.82
CA ASP A 407 21.10 7.93 5.34
C ASP A 407 19.86 7.02 5.35
N LEU A 408 19.08 7.01 6.44
CA LEU A 408 17.83 6.25 6.54
C LEU A 408 16.78 6.71 5.53
N LEU A 409 16.65 8.02 5.34
CA LEU A 409 15.75 8.61 4.34
C LEU A 409 16.12 8.14 2.94
N GLU A 410 17.40 8.16 2.58
CA GLU A 410 17.88 7.72 1.27
C GLU A 410 17.57 6.24 1.01
N PHE A 411 17.72 5.38 2.03
CA PHE A 411 17.29 3.98 1.92
C PHE A 411 15.78 3.84 1.68
N LEU A 412 14.95 4.53 2.48
CA LEU A 412 13.50 4.40 2.38
C LEU A 412 12.92 5.04 1.10
N GLU A 413 13.48 6.16 0.64
CA GLU A 413 13.02 6.86 -0.55
C GLU A 413 13.54 6.26 -1.85
N ASN A 414 14.78 5.77 -1.89
CA ASN A 414 15.41 5.36 -3.15
C ASN A 414 15.83 3.88 -3.12
N GLY A 415 16.32 3.36 -1.99
CA GLY A 415 16.62 1.93 -1.85
C GLY A 415 15.39 1.02 -1.97
N LEU A 416 14.23 1.49 -1.53
CA LEU A 416 12.95 0.76 -1.58
C LEU A 416 11.99 1.25 -2.68
N TYR A 417 12.50 1.98 -3.68
CA TYR A 417 11.68 2.54 -4.75
C TYR A 417 11.79 1.73 -6.03
N ASP A 418 10.69 1.08 -6.39
CA ASP A 418 10.50 0.46 -7.70
C ASP A 418 9.87 1.49 -8.65
N ASP A 419 10.62 2.00 -9.61
CA ASP A 419 10.17 3.08 -10.50
C ASP A 419 9.24 2.61 -11.63
N ASN A 420 9.02 1.31 -11.76
CA ASN A 420 8.32 0.69 -12.89
C ASN A 420 6.91 0.19 -12.52
N LEU A 421 6.24 0.75 -11.50
CA LEU A 421 4.92 0.28 -11.06
C LEU A 421 3.81 0.43 -12.12
N VAL A 422 4.02 1.28 -13.12
CA VAL A 422 3.10 1.43 -14.26
C VAL A 422 2.97 0.15 -15.09
N ARG A 423 3.89 -0.81 -14.97
CA ARG A 423 3.77 -2.15 -15.60
C ARG A 423 2.50 -2.90 -15.19
N TYR A 424 1.95 -2.58 -14.01
CA TYR A 424 0.71 -3.17 -13.51
C TYR A 424 -0.55 -2.47 -14.04
N LYS A 425 -0.45 -1.31 -14.71
CA LYS A 425 -1.58 -0.61 -15.34
C LYS A 425 -1.96 -1.26 -16.68
N PRO A 426 -3.25 -1.34 -17.05
CA PRO A 426 -3.67 -1.76 -18.38
C PRO A 426 -3.54 -0.61 -19.39
N TYR A 427 -3.46 -0.93 -20.67
CA TYR A 427 -3.49 0.09 -21.74
C TYR A 427 -4.89 0.68 -21.95
N PHE A 428 -5.93 -0.14 -21.77
CA PHE A 428 -7.33 0.24 -21.92
C PHE A 428 -8.21 -0.55 -20.93
N THR A 429 -9.41 -0.04 -20.68
CA THR A 429 -10.51 -0.73 -20.00
C THR A 429 -11.51 -1.26 -21.03
N GLN A 430 -12.32 -2.27 -20.68
CA GLN A 430 -13.19 -2.92 -21.65
C GLN A 430 -14.33 -2.00 -22.12
N SER A 431 -14.79 -1.09 -21.26
CA SER A 431 -15.79 -0.08 -21.64
C SER A 431 -15.30 0.94 -22.67
N GLY A 432 -13.98 1.10 -22.82
CA GLY A 432 -13.37 2.21 -23.56
C GLY A 432 -13.52 3.57 -22.86
N PHE A 433 -14.09 3.62 -21.66
CA PHE A 433 -14.15 4.84 -20.87
C PHE A 433 -12.78 5.25 -20.36
N CYS A 434 -12.64 6.54 -20.09
CA CYS A 434 -11.41 7.03 -19.50
C CYS A 434 -11.18 6.43 -18.11
N PHE A 435 -9.93 6.25 -17.74
CA PHE A 435 -9.53 5.80 -16.42
C PHE A 435 -8.25 6.52 -15.99
N PRO A 436 -8.04 6.76 -14.69
CA PRO A 436 -8.84 6.30 -13.55
C PRO A 436 -10.20 6.97 -13.35
N ASN A 437 -10.46 8.10 -14.02
CA ASN A 437 -11.71 8.86 -13.92
C ASN A 437 -12.25 9.25 -15.30
N ASN A 438 -13.58 9.32 -15.43
CA ASN A 438 -14.26 9.52 -16.72
C ASN A 438 -15.27 10.67 -16.70
N ASP A 439 -15.32 11.47 -15.64
CA ASP A 439 -16.07 12.73 -15.66
C ASP A 439 -15.43 13.75 -16.65
N PRO A 440 -16.20 14.73 -17.16
CA PRO A 440 -15.71 15.65 -18.19
C PRO A 440 -14.44 16.43 -17.79
N GLN A 441 -14.31 16.83 -16.52
CA GLN A 441 -13.13 17.55 -16.06
C GLN A 441 -11.91 16.61 -16.00
N SER A 442 -12.06 15.41 -15.45
CA SER A 442 -10.99 14.41 -15.43
C SER A 442 -10.51 14.03 -16.84
N LYS A 443 -11.41 13.91 -17.81
CA LYS A 443 -11.04 13.68 -19.22
C LYS A 443 -10.14 14.80 -19.76
N LYS A 444 -10.50 16.05 -19.47
CA LYS A 444 -9.71 17.22 -19.85
C LYS A 444 -8.33 17.21 -19.17
N ASP A 445 -8.30 16.94 -17.86
CA ASP A 445 -7.06 16.92 -17.07
C ASP A 445 -6.06 15.88 -17.62
N MET A 446 -6.57 14.71 -18.03
CA MET A 446 -5.75 13.60 -18.50
C MET A 446 -5.55 13.55 -20.03
N GLY A 447 -6.13 14.49 -20.78
CA GLY A 447 -6.05 14.49 -22.25
C GLY A 447 -6.77 13.31 -22.92
N CYS A 448 -7.79 12.77 -22.26
CA CYS A 448 -8.56 11.62 -22.70
C CYS A 448 -9.64 12.06 -23.69
N LYS A 449 -9.63 11.50 -24.91
CA LYS A 449 -10.55 11.87 -25.99
C LYS A 449 -11.72 10.91 -26.10
#